data_AF-A0A1G1SZ49-F1
#
_entry.id   AF-A0A1G1SZ49-F1
#
_cell.length_a   1.000
_cell.length_b   1.000
_cell.length_c   1.000
_cell.angle_alpha   90.00
_cell.angle_beta   90.00
_cell.angle_gamma   90.00
#
_symmetry.space_group_name_H-M   'P 1'
#
loop_
_entity.id
_entity.type
_entity.pdbx_description
1 polymer ?
#
loop_
_entity_poly.entity_id
_entity_poly.type
_entity_poly.pdbx_seq_one_letter_code
_entity_poly.pdbx_strand_id
1 'polypeptide(L)'
;MRVFSLLPAAFAALLTVSSGCSEAKIDDSAALAKAYEGKPGKKQNKESLENRMIDASVPGLRRVGSLDGVSESSGLAAGPQPSTYYSFGDNGNAAVIYQLDGTGRVTNELNIGAKNKDWESLTRDRQGNYFIGDCGNNDSDRRDLRLLRFNPATPQQVDKIEFTYADQTEFPPKKKQRNFDCEATLWHEGKVWLFTKDQQQKSSNVYTVSDQPGQHTAQRVTSLAIPGQVTDAALSPSGRRLVLLARGELFILDGNSWADILKATPRQVDLSGAGQTEGAEFKDEETLVISTEEGSLYEFTLP
;
A
#
# COMPACT_ATOMS: atom_id res chain seq x y z
N MET A 1 -73.51 14.33 -7.92
CA MET A 1 -74.28 13.09 -8.17
C MET A 1 -73.39 12.10 -8.92
N ARG A 2 -73.66 10.79 -8.79
CA ARG A 2 -73.14 9.74 -9.71
C ARG A 2 -73.69 10.04 -11.14
N VAL A 3 -73.15 9.59 -12.26
CA VAL A 3 -73.00 8.19 -12.73
C VAL A 3 -72.10 8.16 -13.99
N PHE A 4 -71.20 7.17 -14.08
CA PHE A 4 -70.73 6.38 -15.24
C PHE A 4 -71.25 6.76 -16.66
N SER A 5 -70.43 6.83 -17.72
CA SER A 5 -69.94 5.71 -18.57
C SER A 5 -69.36 6.33 -19.89
N LEU A 6 -68.63 5.67 -20.82
CA LEU A 6 -68.09 4.30 -21.01
C LEU A 6 -66.88 4.37 -21.99
N LEU A 7 -66.31 3.22 -22.39
CA LEU A 7 -65.43 3.06 -23.58
C LEU A 7 -66.15 2.23 -24.66
N PRO A 8 -65.70 2.27 -25.94
CA PRO A 8 -65.18 1.03 -26.50
C PRO A 8 -63.96 1.14 -27.45
N ALA A 9 -63.37 -0.03 -27.69
CA ALA A 9 -62.32 -0.38 -28.66
C ALA A 9 -62.84 -0.31 -30.14
N ALA A 10 -62.09 -0.54 -31.23
CA ALA A 10 -60.66 -0.81 -31.50
C ALA A 10 -60.36 -0.79 -33.03
N PHE A 11 -59.06 -0.80 -33.37
CA PHE A 11 -58.43 -1.42 -34.57
C PHE A 11 -58.67 -0.94 -36.02
N ALA A 12 -57.53 -1.02 -36.75
CA ALA A 12 -57.28 -1.06 -38.19
C ALA A 12 -56.88 0.27 -38.86
N ALA A 13 -55.92 0.34 -39.77
CA ALA A 13 -54.81 -0.52 -40.22
C ALA A 13 -54.12 0.27 -41.35
N LEU A 14 -52.78 0.29 -41.44
CA LEU A 14 -52.09 0.75 -42.65
C LEU A 14 -50.71 0.08 -42.78
N LEU A 15 -50.58 -0.72 -43.84
CA LEU A 15 -49.34 -1.35 -44.28
C LEU A 15 -48.57 -0.40 -45.19
N THR A 16 -47.25 -0.32 -45.04
CA THR A 16 -46.32 -0.08 -46.17
C THR A 16 -44.91 -0.60 -45.87
N VAL A 17 -44.57 -1.71 -46.53
CA VAL A 17 -43.31 -2.09 -47.23
C VAL A 17 -41.93 -1.90 -46.58
N SER A 18 -41.00 -2.75 -47.02
CA SER A 18 -39.73 -3.14 -46.40
C SER A 18 -38.45 -2.46 -46.89
N SER A 19 -37.51 -2.24 -45.97
CA SER A 19 -36.04 -2.35 -46.09
C SER A 19 -35.45 -2.17 -44.66
N GLY A 20 -34.35 -2.76 -44.21
CA GLY A 20 -33.39 -3.72 -44.77
C GLY A 20 -32.08 -3.65 -43.96
N CYS A 21 -31.69 -4.76 -43.31
CA CYS A 21 -30.37 -5.08 -42.73
C CYS A 21 -29.79 -4.32 -41.51
N SER A 22 -29.37 -5.13 -40.51
CA SER A 22 -28.31 -4.89 -39.50
C SER A 22 -28.53 -3.78 -38.43
N GLU A 23 -27.98 -3.86 -37.21
CA GLU A 23 -26.91 -4.73 -36.67
C GLU A 23 -27.28 -5.40 -35.34
N ALA A 24 -26.61 -6.51 -35.02
CA ALA A 24 -26.77 -7.23 -33.76
C ALA A 24 -25.83 -6.68 -32.67
N LYS A 25 -26.33 -6.49 -31.45
CA LYS A 25 -25.48 -6.41 -30.26
C LYS A 25 -24.94 -7.80 -29.96
N ILE A 26 -23.63 -7.99 -30.06
CA ILE A 26 -22.95 -9.20 -29.61
C ILE A 26 -21.90 -8.84 -28.56
N ASP A 27 -22.03 -9.53 -27.44
CA ASP A 27 -21.15 -9.66 -26.30
C ASP A 27 -19.64 -9.75 -26.64
N ASP A 28 -18.92 -8.64 -26.42
CA ASP A 28 -17.47 -8.54 -26.65
C ASP A 28 -16.62 -9.37 -25.66
N SER A 29 -17.21 -9.84 -24.55
CA SER A 29 -16.47 -10.59 -23.52
C SER A 29 -16.06 -11.99 -23.98
N ALA A 30 -16.87 -12.62 -24.84
CA ALA A 30 -16.66 -13.99 -25.29
C ALA A 30 -15.69 -14.11 -26.49
N ALA A 31 -15.48 -13.02 -27.24
CA ALA A 31 -14.63 -13.03 -28.44
C ALA A 31 -13.13 -13.11 -28.10
N LEU A 32 -12.70 -12.39 -27.06
CA LEU A 32 -11.30 -12.38 -26.59
C LEU A 32 -10.84 -13.75 -26.04
N ALA A 33 -11.76 -14.53 -25.45
CA ALA A 33 -11.44 -15.80 -24.81
C ALA A 33 -11.10 -16.95 -25.78
N LYS A 34 -11.51 -16.89 -27.05
CA LYS A 34 -11.40 -18.02 -28.01
C LYS A 34 -10.15 -18.02 -28.89
N ALA A 35 -9.30 -16.99 -28.83
CA ALA A 35 -8.21 -16.81 -29.79
C ALA A 35 -6.91 -17.62 -29.52
N TYR A 36 -6.85 -18.46 -28.47
CA TYR A 36 -5.56 -18.91 -27.91
C TYR A 36 -5.41 -20.41 -27.60
N GLU A 37 -5.66 -21.28 -28.57
CA GLU A 37 -4.95 -22.58 -28.69
C GLU A 37 -3.64 -22.34 -29.48
N GLY A 38 -2.53 -21.96 -28.85
CA GLY A 38 -1.52 -22.97 -28.48
C GLY A 38 -0.18 -22.79 -29.25
N LYS A 39 0.67 -21.84 -28.82
CA LYS A 39 2.10 -21.73 -29.23
C LYS A 39 2.97 -21.21 -28.07
N PRO A 40 4.26 -21.57 -27.98
CA PRO A 40 5.15 -21.17 -26.89
C PRO A 40 5.65 -19.71 -27.07
N GLY A 41 4.82 -18.77 -26.62
CA GLY A 41 5.16 -17.34 -26.55
C GLY A 41 4.17 -16.51 -25.71
N LYS A 42 3.29 -17.18 -24.95
CA LYS A 42 2.09 -16.55 -24.37
C LYS A 42 2.35 -15.68 -23.13
N LYS A 43 3.42 -15.93 -22.37
CA LYS A 43 3.55 -15.35 -21.01
C LYS A 43 3.72 -13.82 -21.05
N GLN A 44 4.66 -13.29 -21.84
CA GLN A 44 4.85 -11.84 -22.02
C GLN A 44 3.63 -11.14 -22.64
N ASN A 45 2.99 -11.75 -23.64
CA ASN A 45 1.79 -11.16 -24.25
C ASN A 45 0.61 -11.12 -23.26
N LYS A 46 0.46 -12.13 -22.39
CA LYS A 46 -0.59 -12.14 -21.37
C LYS A 46 -0.32 -11.10 -20.27
N GLU A 47 0.89 -11.07 -19.74
CA GLU A 47 1.31 -10.09 -18.71
C GLU A 47 1.18 -8.64 -19.21
N SER A 48 1.60 -8.36 -20.45
CA SER A 48 1.44 -7.02 -21.05
C SER A 48 -0.01 -6.62 -21.33
N LEU A 49 -0.94 -7.58 -21.46
CA LEU A 49 -2.37 -7.30 -21.53
C LEU A 49 -2.97 -7.07 -20.14
N GLU A 50 -2.60 -7.88 -19.15
CA GLU A 50 -3.04 -7.74 -17.76
C GLU A 50 -2.60 -6.39 -17.18
N ASN A 51 -1.34 -6.00 -17.35
CA ASN A 51 -0.82 -4.68 -16.95
C ASN A 51 -1.60 -3.53 -17.60
N ARG A 52 -1.88 -3.63 -18.92
CA ARG A 52 -2.67 -2.62 -19.64
C ARG A 52 -4.14 -2.55 -19.22
N MET A 53 -4.69 -3.63 -18.63
CA MET A 53 -6.03 -3.62 -18.07
C MET A 53 -6.04 -2.98 -16.68
N ILE A 54 -5.00 -3.22 -15.85
CA ILE A 54 -4.83 -2.58 -14.53
C ILE A 54 -4.65 -1.06 -14.67
N ASP A 55 -3.72 -0.63 -15.54
CA ASP A 55 -3.47 0.78 -15.85
C ASP A 55 -4.74 1.50 -16.39
N ALA A 56 -5.67 0.75 -17.01
CA ALA A 56 -6.94 1.27 -17.51
C ALA A 56 -8.08 1.24 -16.48
N SER A 57 -8.00 0.39 -15.44
CA SER A 57 -9.02 0.30 -14.38
C SER A 57 -8.76 1.21 -13.19
N VAL A 58 -7.51 1.55 -12.90
CA VAL A 58 -7.13 2.45 -11.79
C VAL A 58 -6.47 3.71 -12.36
N PRO A 59 -7.22 4.82 -12.56
CA PRO A 59 -6.68 6.05 -13.14
C PRO A 59 -5.50 6.60 -12.34
N GLY A 60 -4.39 6.86 -13.03
CA GLY A 60 -3.15 7.36 -12.42
C GLY A 60 -2.18 6.26 -11.98
N LEU A 61 -2.61 5.00 -11.91
CA LEU A 61 -1.73 3.85 -11.67
C LEU A 61 -1.09 3.38 -12.98
N ARG A 62 0.22 3.12 -12.94
CA ARG A 62 0.99 2.66 -14.10
C ARG A 62 2.08 1.70 -13.65
N ARG A 63 2.06 0.45 -14.13
CA ARG A 63 3.17 -0.49 -13.82
C ARG A 63 4.47 0.00 -14.46
N VAL A 64 5.55 0.04 -13.67
CA VAL A 64 6.89 0.50 -14.11
C VAL A 64 7.92 -0.62 -14.16
N GLY A 65 7.68 -1.73 -13.47
CA GLY A 65 8.49 -2.93 -13.56
C GLY A 65 8.18 -3.96 -12.47
N SER A 66 9.20 -4.68 -12.02
CA SER A 66 9.09 -5.74 -11.02
C SER A 66 10.31 -5.82 -10.12
N LEU A 67 10.11 -6.32 -8.90
CA LEU A 67 11.12 -6.48 -7.85
C LEU A 67 11.75 -7.88 -7.93
N ASP A 68 12.18 -8.29 -9.13
CA ASP A 68 12.76 -9.61 -9.38
C ASP A 68 13.97 -9.85 -8.45
N GLY A 69 13.83 -10.81 -7.53
CA GLY A 69 14.84 -11.14 -6.51
C GLY A 69 14.49 -10.70 -5.09
N VAL A 70 13.43 -9.90 -4.90
CA VAL A 70 12.86 -9.57 -3.58
C VAL A 70 11.59 -10.40 -3.39
N SER A 71 11.70 -11.52 -2.67
CA SER A 71 10.53 -12.34 -2.30
C SER A 71 9.69 -11.61 -1.27
N GLU A 72 8.37 -11.58 -1.44
CA GLU A 72 7.40 -11.03 -0.48
C GLU A 72 7.80 -9.60 -0.05
N SER A 73 7.91 -8.68 -1.04
CA SER A 73 8.37 -7.32 -0.78
C SER A 73 7.45 -6.60 0.21
N SER A 74 8.06 -6.10 1.30
CA SER A 74 7.39 -5.36 2.37
C SER A 74 8.17 -4.06 2.65
N GLY A 75 7.46 -2.94 2.71
CA GLY A 75 8.02 -1.60 2.85
C GLY A 75 8.79 -1.05 1.64
N LEU A 76 8.78 0.27 1.45
CA LEU A 76 9.57 0.98 0.44
C LEU A 76 10.10 2.32 0.96
N ALA A 77 11.39 2.60 0.77
CA ALA A 77 11.97 3.93 1.03
C ALA A 77 12.81 4.42 -0.14
N ALA A 78 12.94 5.73 -0.31
CA ALA A 78 13.78 6.32 -1.33
C ALA A 78 15.26 6.04 -1.01
N GLY A 79 16.00 5.58 -2.02
CA GLY A 79 17.41 5.26 -1.91
C GLY A 79 18.32 6.50 -1.87
N PRO A 80 19.65 6.28 -1.82
CA PRO A 80 20.64 7.36 -1.70
C PRO A 80 20.81 8.17 -2.99
N GLN A 81 20.27 7.70 -4.12
CA GLN A 81 20.32 8.39 -5.42
C GLN A 81 18.91 8.67 -5.95
N PRO A 82 18.69 9.74 -6.75
CA PRO A 82 17.40 10.01 -7.38
C PRO A 82 16.90 8.81 -8.19
N SER A 83 15.59 8.50 -8.09
CA SER A 83 14.96 7.34 -8.76
C SER A 83 15.62 5.99 -8.43
N THR A 84 16.18 5.85 -7.22
CA THR A 84 16.51 4.56 -6.61
C THR A 84 15.69 4.37 -5.34
N TYR A 85 15.46 3.12 -4.95
CA TYR A 85 14.65 2.75 -3.80
C TYR A 85 15.35 1.65 -2.98
N TYR A 86 14.96 1.52 -1.72
CA TYR A 86 15.28 0.41 -0.84
C TYR A 86 13.98 -0.31 -0.47
N SER A 87 14.02 -1.64 -0.48
CA SER A 87 12.96 -2.53 0.02
C SER A 87 13.62 -3.80 0.58
N PHE A 88 12.83 -4.66 1.24
CA PHE A 88 13.25 -5.96 1.75
C PHE A 88 12.14 -6.99 1.53
N GLY A 89 12.44 -8.26 1.77
CA GLY A 89 11.43 -9.32 1.86
C GLY A 89 10.95 -9.52 3.29
N ASP A 90 9.66 -9.81 3.45
CA ASP A 90 8.94 -10.03 4.72
C ASP A 90 9.53 -11.19 5.57
N ASN A 91 8.95 -11.48 6.73
CA ASN A 91 9.35 -12.48 7.70
C ASN A 91 9.81 -13.82 7.06
N GLY A 92 10.90 -14.36 7.58
CA GLY A 92 11.53 -15.58 7.07
C GLY A 92 12.52 -15.36 5.94
N ASN A 93 12.50 -14.22 5.27
CA ASN A 93 13.50 -13.84 4.27
C ASN A 93 14.84 -13.41 4.90
N ALA A 94 15.87 -13.27 4.06
CA ALA A 94 17.18 -12.84 4.51
C ALA A 94 17.17 -11.41 5.06
N ALA A 95 18.07 -11.11 6.01
CA ALA A 95 18.22 -9.77 6.59
C ALA A 95 19.00 -8.83 5.64
N VAL A 96 18.43 -8.58 4.47
CA VAL A 96 19.02 -7.83 3.35
C VAL A 96 18.09 -6.69 2.94
N ILE A 97 18.65 -5.49 2.80
CA ILE A 97 17.99 -4.37 2.11
C ILE A 97 18.49 -4.37 0.65
N TYR A 98 17.56 -4.44 -0.29
CA TYR A 98 17.84 -4.44 -1.73
C TYR A 98 17.77 -3.02 -2.30
N GLN A 99 18.79 -2.62 -3.05
CA GLN A 99 18.77 -1.36 -3.80
C GLN A 99 18.16 -1.57 -5.17
N LEU A 100 17.03 -0.92 -5.42
CA LEU A 100 16.29 -0.99 -6.67
C LEU A 100 16.57 0.26 -7.51
N ASP A 101 16.66 0.11 -8.83
CA ASP A 101 16.47 1.25 -9.73
C ASP A 101 14.97 1.53 -9.96
N GLY A 102 14.62 2.60 -10.69
CA GLY A 102 13.24 2.99 -10.97
C GLY A 102 12.39 2.00 -11.77
N THR A 103 12.95 0.84 -12.17
CA THR A 103 12.21 -0.29 -12.76
C THR A 103 12.05 -1.48 -11.80
N GLY A 104 12.51 -1.37 -10.55
CA GLY A 104 12.46 -2.43 -9.55
C GLY A 104 13.63 -3.42 -9.61
N ARG A 105 14.52 -3.29 -10.59
CA ARG A 105 15.68 -4.17 -10.75
C ARG A 105 16.69 -3.95 -9.61
N VAL A 106 17.09 -5.04 -8.95
CA VAL A 106 18.16 -5.03 -7.95
C VAL A 106 19.49 -4.59 -8.56
N THR A 107 20.15 -3.63 -7.91
CA THR A 107 21.41 -3.00 -8.30
C THR A 107 22.51 -3.14 -7.24
N ASN A 108 22.14 -3.37 -5.98
CA ASN A 108 23.04 -3.61 -4.86
C ASN A 108 22.28 -4.31 -3.72
N GLU A 109 23.00 -4.95 -2.81
CA GLU A 109 22.45 -5.64 -1.63
C GLU A 109 23.20 -5.21 -0.37
N LEU A 110 22.46 -4.82 0.67
CA LEU A 110 23.00 -4.44 1.97
C LEU A 110 22.63 -5.52 2.99
N ASN A 111 23.57 -6.38 3.33
CA ASN A 111 23.44 -7.27 4.49
C ASN A 111 23.38 -6.41 5.75
N ILE A 112 22.32 -6.57 6.55
CA ILE A 112 22.08 -5.80 7.78
C ILE A 112 22.62 -6.54 9.00
N GLY A 113 23.15 -5.81 9.98
CA GLY A 113 23.69 -6.35 11.24
C GLY A 113 22.65 -6.85 12.25
N ALA A 114 21.50 -7.32 11.77
CA ALA A 114 20.36 -7.76 12.56
C ALA A 114 19.71 -9.00 11.92
N LYS A 115 18.67 -9.54 12.56
CA LYS A 115 17.84 -10.60 11.99
C LYS A 115 16.53 -9.99 11.48
N ASN A 116 16.04 -10.47 10.35
CA ASN A 116 14.63 -10.39 10.04
C ASN A 116 13.87 -11.33 10.98
N LYS A 117 12.76 -10.84 11.55
CA LYS A 117 11.91 -11.54 12.52
C LYS A 117 10.42 -11.32 12.21
N ASP A 118 10.09 -10.11 11.78
CA ASP A 118 8.78 -9.57 11.36
C ASP A 118 9.12 -8.11 10.96
N TRP A 119 9.80 -7.97 9.82
CA TRP A 119 10.16 -6.66 9.26
C TRP A 119 9.01 -6.20 8.35
N GLU A 120 8.47 -5.01 8.58
CA GLU A 120 7.17 -4.63 7.97
C GLU A 120 7.18 -3.29 7.23
N SER A 121 8.08 -2.37 7.59
CA SER A 121 8.23 -1.09 6.89
C SER A 121 9.65 -0.56 6.92
N LEU A 122 9.93 0.35 5.98
CA LEU A 122 11.20 1.05 5.85
C LEU A 122 10.96 2.56 5.75
N THR A 123 11.65 3.34 6.57
CA THR A 123 11.61 4.80 6.49
C THR A 123 13.01 5.40 6.70
N ARG A 124 13.21 6.69 6.43
CA ARG A 124 14.53 7.35 6.52
C ARG A 124 14.50 8.74 7.13
N ASP A 125 15.57 9.11 7.81
CA ASP A 125 15.77 10.47 8.30
C ASP A 125 16.39 11.42 7.26
N ARG A 126 16.51 12.69 7.63
CA ARG A 126 17.17 13.73 6.79
C ARG A 126 18.70 13.63 6.81
N GLN A 127 19.28 12.71 7.60
CA GLN A 127 20.71 12.49 7.75
C GLN A 127 21.20 11.28 6.94
N GLY A 128 20.29 10.51 6.33
CA GLY A 128 20.59 9.34 5.52
C GLY A 128 20.67 8.02 6.30
N ASN A 129 20.14 7.98 7.53
CA ASN A 129 19.91 6.72 8.24
C ASN A 129 18.51 6.19 7.92
N TYR A 130 18.39 4.87 7.91
CA TYR A 130 17.16 4.15 7.61
C TYR A 130 16.71 3.36 8.83
N PHE A 131 15.40 3.22 8.98
CA PHE A 131 14.73 2.62 10.11
C PHE A 131 13.83 1.50 9.58
N ILE A 132 14.14 0.27 9.97
CA ILE A 132 13.31 -0.91 9.66
C ILE A 132 12.39 -1.15 10.86
N GLY A 133 11.09 -1.33 10.63
CA GLY A 133 10.15 -1.76 11.65
C GLY A 133 10.21 -3.27 11.89
N ASP A 134 10.95 -3.73 12.91
CA ASP A 134 10.84 -5.10 13.46
C ASP A 134 9.68 -5.13 14.47
N CYS A 135 8.45 -4.98 13.95
CA CYS A 135 7.27 -4.66 14.76
C CYS A 135 5.95 -5.32 14.33
N GLY A 136 5.96 -6.19 13.32
CA GLY A 136 4.85 -7.10 13.04
C GLY A 136 4.48 -7.90 14.27
N ASN A 137 3.17 -8.01 14.54
CA ASN A 137 2.62 -8.48 15.81
C ASN A 137 1.12 -8.82 15.70
N ASN A 138 0.76 -9.59 14.66
CA ASN A 138 -0.62 -9.99 14.32
C ASN A 138 -1.44 -10.56 15.51
N ASP A 139 -0.80 -11.33 16.40
CA ASP A 139 -1.43 -11.89 17.61
C ASP A 139 -1.49 -10.89 18.79
N SER A 140 -0.77 -9.78 18.70
CA SER A 140 -0.57 -8.77 19.75
C SER A 140 0.07 -9.35 21.04
N ASP A 141 0.99 -10.31 20.91
CA ASP A 141 1.65 -10.99 22.03
C ASP A 141 3.19 -10.78 22.10
N ARG A 142 3.82 -10.23 21.06
CA ARG A 142 5.25 -9.87 21.09
C ARG A 142 5.54 -8.80 22.13
N ARG A 143 6.69 -8.95 22.78
CA ARG A 143 7.23 -8.04 23.82
C ARG A 143 8.59 -7.44 23.45
N ASP A 144 9.05 -7.67 22.22
CA ASP A 144 10.37 -7.29 21.71
C ASP A 144 10.26 -6.52 20.39
N LEU A 145 9.25 -5.64 20.29
CA LEU A 145 9.06 -4.72 19.17
C LEU A 145 10.19 -3.69 19.16
N ARG A 146 10.73 -3.39 17.98
CA ARG A 146 11.82 -2.41 17.85
C ARG A 146 11.91 -1.83 16.45
N LEU A 147 12.51 -0.66 16.38
CA LEU A 147 13.04 -0.13 15.12
C LEU A 147 14.54 -0.43 15.05
N LEU A 148 15.00 -0.84 13.88
CA LEU A 148 16.40 -1.10 13.59
C LEU A 148 16.94 0.07 12.77
N ARG A 149 17.78 0.91 13.37
CA ARG A 149 18.38 2.06 12.70
C ARG A 149 19.75 1.69 12.15
N PHE A 150 19.96 1.86 10.85
CA PHE A 150 21.24 1.60 10.19
C PHE A 150 21.63 2.73 9.24
N ASN A 151 22.93 2.85 8.94
CA ASN A 151 23.44 3.72 7.88
C ASN A 151 23.93 2.85 6.69
N PRO A 152 23.59 3.17 5.43
CA PRO A 152 24.00 2.36 4.28
C PRO A 152 25.51 2.25 4.07
N ALA A 153 26.31 3.17 4.62
CA ALA A 153 27.77 3.08 4.59
C ALA A 153 28.33 2.05 5.59
N THR A 154 27.56 1.70 6.63
CA THR A 154 27.93 0.74 7.68
C THR A 154 26.73 -0.14 8.07
N PRO A 155 26.12 -0.90 7.14
CA PRO A 155 24.83 -1.59 7.38
C PRO A 155 24.91 -2.72 8.42
N GLN A 156 26.13 -3.17 8.74
CA GLN A 156 26.42 -4.11 9.82
C GLN A 156 26.39 -3.47 11.23
N GLN A 157 26.37 -2.14 11.33
CA GLN A 157 26.20 -1.40 12.59
C GLN A 157 24.73 -0.98 12.69
N VAL A 158 23.99 -1.66 13.57
CA VAL A 158 22.54 -1.47 13.73
C VAL A 158 22.23 -1.07 15.16
N ASP A 159 21.72 0.13 15.32
CA ASP A 159 21.15 0.61 16.58
C ASP A 159 19.73 0.05 16.77
N LYS A 160 19.33 -0.14 18.03
CA LYS A 160 17.98 -0.61 18.38
C LYS A 160 17.22 0.45 19.15
N ILE A 161 15.99 0.70 18.69
CA ILE A 161 15.01 1.55 19.36
C ILE A 161 13.89 0.61 19.79
N GLU A 162 14.05 0.00 20.95
CA GLU A 162 13.11 -0.98 21.49
C GLU A 162 11.91 -0.25 22.12
N PHE A 163 10.69 -0.74 21.89
CA PHE A 163 9.51 -0.06 22.41
C PHE A 163 8.41 -1.00 22.92
N THR A 164 7.61 -0.46 23.83
CA THR A 164 6.35 -1.06 24.32
C THR A 164 5.24 -0.02 24.18
N TYR A 165 4.00 -0.45 23.92
CA TYR A 165 2.86 0.47 23.91
C TYR A 165 2.42 0.82 25.33
N ALA A 166 2.16 2.10 25.58
CA ALA A 166 1.74 2.60 26.89
C ALA A 166 0.43 1.97 27.42
N ASP A 167 -0.45 1.53 26.50
CA ASP A 167 -1.77 0.99 26.81
C ASP A 167 -1.94 -0.51 26.50
N GLN A 168 -0.85 -1.23 26.17
CA GLN A 168 -0.87 -2.69 26.07
C GLN A 168 -0.49 -3.34 27.41
N THR A 169 -1.51 -3.72 28.20
CA THR A 169 -1.32 -4.36 29.50
C THR A 169 -1.35 -5.90 29.47
N GLU A 170 -1.89 -6.49 28.41
CA GLU A 170 -2.03 -7.94 28.19
C GLU A 170 -1.32 -8.36 26.89
N PHE A 171 -0.75 -9.57 26.87
CA PHE A 171 0.01 -10.13 25.75
C PHE A 171 -0.33 -11.63 25.60
N PRO A 172 -1.25 -12.00 24.70
CA PRO A 172 -2.13 -11.13 23.94
C PRO A 172 -3.28 -10.54 24.78
N PRO A 173 -3.80 -9.35 24.43
CA PRO A 173 -5.08 -8.89 24.96
C PRO A 173 -6.23 -9.70 24.34
N LYS A 174 -7.43 -9.57 24.94
CA LYS A 174 -8.66 -10.16 24.38
C LYS A 174 -8.84 -9.75 22.92
N LYS A 175 -9.35 -10.66 22.07
CA LYS A 175 -9.40 -10.48 20.61
C LYS A 175 -9.92 -9.12 20.12
N LYS A 176 -10.97 -8.56 20.76
CA LYS A 176 -11.55 -7.23 20.44
C LYS A 176 -10.68 -6.01 20.79
N GLN A 177 -9.58 -6.23 21.51
CA GLN A 177 -8.64 -5.22 21.99
C GLN A 177 -7.25 -5.40 21.36
N ARG A 178 -7.09 -6.36 20.43
CA ARG A 178 -5.87 -6.54 19.64
C ARG A 178 -5.82 -5.47 18.55
N ASN A 179 -5.05 -4.42 18.80
CA ASN A 179 -4.72 -3.35 17.85
C ASN A 179 -3.34 -2.76 18.23
N PHE A 180 -2.36 -3.67 18.27
CA PHE A 180 -0.94 -3.45 18.63
C PHE A 180 0.00 -4.11 17.59
N ASP A 181 -0.56 -4.42 16.43
CA ASP A 181 0.11 -4.92 15.23
C ASP A 181 0.57 -3.72 14.40
N CYS A 182 1.87 -3.50 14.24
CA CYS A 182 2.40 -2.28 13.61
C CYS A 182 3.18 -2.65 12.35
N GLU A 183 2.56 -2.37 11.21
CA GLU A 183 3.13 -2.69 9.91
C GLU A 183 3.83 -1.46 9.32
N ALA A 184 3.18 -0.29 9.37
CA ALA A 184 3.70 0.93 8.77
C ALA A 184 4.40 1.85 9.77
N THR A 185 5.56 2.39 9.37
CA THR A 185 6.34 3.36 10.16
C THR A 185 6.84 4.52 9.31
N LEU A 186 6.92 5.71 9.91
CA LEU A 186 7.36 6.93 9.22
C LEU A 186 8.27 7.77 10.12
N TRP A 187 9.47 8.09 9.67
CA TRP A 187 10.30 9.09 10.36
C TRP A 187 9.80 10.51 10.03
N HIS A 188 9.57 11.32 11.05
CA HIS A 188 9.24 12.73 10.90
C HIS A 188 9.68 13.53 12.14
N GLU A 189 10.54 14.52 11.92
CA GLU A 189 11.01 15.51 12.91
C GLU A 189 11.60 14.91 14.21
N GLY A 190 12.56 13.99 14.05
CA GLY A 190 13.28 13.40 15.19
C GLY A 190 12.50 12.31 15.94
N LYS A 191 11.43 11.82 15.32
CA LYS A 191 10.56 10.77 15.84
C LYS A 191 10.23 9.77 14.75
N VAL A 192 9.94 8.56 15.16
CA VAL A 192 9.26 7.60 14.29
C VAL A 192 7.81 7.47 14.75
N TRP A 193 6.92 7.57 13.78
CA TRP A 193 5.48 7.41 13.91
C TRP A 193 5.13 5.99 13.51
N LEU A 194 4.23 5.37 14.29
CA LEU A 194 3.88 3.95 14.17
C LEU A 194 2.38 3.86 13.89
N PHE A 195 1.99 3.13 12.86
CA PHE A 195 0.62 2.98 12.40
C PHE A 195 0.21 1.51 12.43
N THR A 196 -0.89 1.21 13.12
CA THR A 196 -1.31 -0.17 13.32
C THR A 196 -2.21 -0.72 12.22
N LYS A 197 -2.00 -1.99 11.85
CA LYS A 197 -2.91 -2.76 11.00
C LYS A 197 -4.02 -3.36 11.85
N ASP A 198 -5.21 -2.79 11.77
CA ASP A 198 -6.38 -3.28 12.48
C ASP A 198 -7.43 -3.85 11.54
N GLN A 199 -7.90 -5.07 11.85
CA GLN A 199 -8.90 -5.79 11.06
C GLN A 199 -10.33 -5.69 11.63
N GLN A 200 -10.54 -5.02 12.77
CA GLN A 200 -11.75 -5.19 13.59
C GLN A 200 -12.52 -3.90 13.89
N GLN A 201 -11.79 -2.83 14.21
CA GLN A 201 -12.27 -1.51 14.60
C GLN A 201 -12.33 -0.53 13.42
N LYS A 202 -11.69 -0.86 12.29
CA LYS A 202 -11.59 0.01 11.09
C LYS A 202 -10.87 1.32 11.40
N SER A 203 -9.80 1.22 12.18
CA SER A 203 -8.97 2.37 12.55
C SER A 203 -7.52 1.99 12.84
N SER A 204 -6.59 2.73 12.25
CA SER A 204 -5.16 2.66 12.56
C SER A 204 -4.88 3.54 13.78
N ASN A 205 -4.41 2.95 14.88
CA ASN A 205 -3.87 3.71 16.00
C ASN A 205 -2.54 4.31 15.59
N VAL A 206 -2.30 5.56 16.00
CA VAL A 206 -1.07 6.30 15.72
C VAL A 206 -0.30 6.46 17.02
N TYR A 207 0.90 5.88 17.08
CA TYR A 207 1.84 6.04 18.19
C TYR A 207 3.10 6.77 17.72
N THR A 208 3.95 7.16 18.68
CA THR A 208 5.26 7.72 18.36
C THR A 208 6.32 7.37 19.40
N VAL A 209 7.56 7.23 18.94
CA VAL A 209 8.78 7.03 19.74
C VAL A 209 9.89 7.99 19.26
N SER A 210 10.91 8.20 20.09
CA SER A 210 12.13 8.91 19.67
C SER A 210 12.91 8.10 18.63
N ASP A 211 13.61 8.78 17.73
CA ASP A 211 14.53 8.14 16.77
C ASP A 211 15.91 7.78 17.37
N GLN A 212 16.07 7.90 18.69
CA GLN A 212 17.31 7.62 19.41
C GLN A 212 17.36 6.20 20.00
N PRO A 213 18.52 5.54 20.02
CA PRO A 213 18.65 4.16 20.51
C PRO A 213 18.30 4.03 21.99
N GLY A 214 17.78 2.87 22.40
CA GLY A 214 17.39 2.57 23.78
C GLY A 214 15.97 2.00 23.89
N GLN A 215 15.45 1.96 25.12
CA GLN A 215 14.10 1.50 25.43
C GLN A 215 13.14 2.68 25.58
N HIS A 216 11.98 2.60 24.93
CA HIS A 216 10.96 3.65 24.89
C HIS A 216 9.56 3.10 25.23
N THR A 217 8.65 4.00 25.58
CA THR A 217 7.23 3.68 25.72
C THR A 217 6.44 4.51 24.71
N ALA A 218 5.95 3.85 23.67
CA ALA A 218 5.17 4.43 22.59
C ALA A 218 3.84 4.95 23.11
N GLN A 219 3.60 6.26 22.98
CA GLN A 219 2.39 6.92 23.43
C GLN A 219 1.39 7.02 22.28
N ARG A 220 0.12 6.64 22.50
CA ARG A 220 -0.93 6.82 21.48
C ARG A 220 -1.24 8.30 21.34
N VAL A 221 -1.07 8.83 20.13
CA VAL A 221 -1.34 10.24 19.79
C VAL A 221 -2.77 10.41 19.30
N THR A 222 -3.24 9.51 18.42
CA THR A 222 -4.60 9.53 17.86
C THR A 222 -4.99 8.14 17.35
N SER A 223 -6.19 8.01 16.78
CA SER A 223 -6.60 6.88 15.95
C SER A 223 -7.26 7.42 14.68
N LEU A 224 -6.81 6.98 13.52
CA LEU A 224 -7.27 7.43 12.21
C LEU A 224 -8.36 6.49 11.69
N ALA A 225 -9.42 7.02 11.09
CA ALA A 225 -10.53 6.25 10.53
C ALA A 225 -10.15 5.57 9.21
N ILE A 226 -9.34 4.52 9.31
CA ILE A 226 -8.78 3.74 8.20
C ILE A 226 -9.46 2.36 8.18
N PRO A 227 -10.44 2.12 7.28
CA PRO A 227 -11.13 0.83 7.20
C PRO A 227 -10.31 -0.29 6.55
N GLY A 228 -9.24 0.04 5.84
CA GLY A 228 -8.31 -0.90 5.22
C GLY A 228 -7.23 -1.40 6.18
N GLN A 229 -6.57 -2.49 5.80
CA GLN A 229 -5.42 -3.03 6.51
C GLN A 229 -4.16 -2.27 6.10
N VAL A 230 -3.71 -1.33 6.95
CA VAL A 230 -2.49 -0.54 6.72
C VAL A 230 -1.28 -1.45 6.54
N THR A 231 -0.44 -1.11 5.56
CA THR A 231 0.78 -1.84 5.19
C THR A 231 2.01 -0.94 5.18
N ASP A 232 1.94 0.26 4.59
CA ASP A 232 3.05 1.24 4.62
C ASP A 232 2.58 2.70 4.79
N ALA A 233 3.50 3.62 5.09
CA ALA A 233 3.23 5.04 5.32
C ALA A 233 4.29 5.96 4.70
N ALA A 234 3.86 6.86 3.80
CA ALA A 234 4.76 7.82 3.14
C ALA A 234 4.30 9.27 3.38
N LEU A 235 5.25 10.20 3.40
CA LEU A 235 5.01 11.64 3.58
C LEU A 235 5.57 12.43 2.40
N SER A 236 4.78 13.33 1.81
CA SER A 236 5.22 14.10 0.65
C SER A 236 6.43 14.98 1.00
N PRO A 237 7.28 15.36 0.03
CA PRO A 237 8.50 16.12 0.31
C PRO A 237 8.24 17.46 1.04
N SER A 238 7.11 18.11 0.78
CA SER A 238 6.66 19.33 1.47
C SER A 238 6.09 19.10 2.87
N GLY A 239 5.91 17.85 3.31
CA GLY A 239 5.38 17.51 4.63
C GLY A 239 3.89 17.79 4.82
N ARG A 240 3.14 17.99 3.73
CA ARG A 240 1.72 18.40 3.74
C ARG A 240 0.73 17.28 3.43
N ARG A 241 1.22 16.11 3.00
CA ARG A 241 0.40 14.95 2.66
C ARG A 241 1.01 13.68 3.22
N LEU A 242 0.34 13.09 4.20
CA LEU A 242 0.56 11.68 4.57
C LEU A 242 -0.28 10.82 3.64
N VAL A 243 0.28 9.69 3.22
CA VAL A 243 -0.51 8.56 2.71
C VAL A 243 -0.28 7.36 3.61
N LEU A 244 -1.36 6.62 3.87
CA LEU A 244 -1.29 5.28 4.42
C LEU A 244 -1.70 4.33 3.29
N LEU A 245 -0.76 3.47 2.90
CA LEU A 245 -1.02 2.35 2.01
C LEU A 245 -1.72 1.26 2.81
N ALA A 246 -2.63 0.56 2.15
CA ALA A 246 -3.29 -0.63 2.66
C ALA A 246 -3.45 -1.63 1.50
N ARG A 247 -3.83 -2.87 1.79
CA ARG A 247 -3.93 -3.95 0.78
C ARG A 247 -4.94 -3.64 -0.33
N GLY A 248 -4.47 -3.17 -1.48
CA GLY A 248 -5.30 -2.73 -2.61
C GLY A 248 -5.99 -1.38 -2.39
N GLU A 249 -5.54 -0.58 -1.44
CA GLU A 249 -6.18 0.69 -1.05
C GLU A 249 -5.14 1.76 -0.68
N LEU A 250 -5.46 3.04 -0.87
CA LEU A 250 -4.62 4.16 -0.44
C LEU A 250 -5.46 5.20 0.28
N PHE A 251 -5.01 5.67 1.44
CA PHE A 251 -5.68 6.69 2.23
C PHE A 251 -4.83 7.96 2.27
N ILE A 252 -5.34 9.04 1.67
CA ILE A 252 -4.64 10.32 1.55
C ILE A 252 -5.12 11.28 2.66
N LEU A 253 -4.19 11.84 3.43
CA LEU A 253 -4.43 12.80 4.50
C LEU A 253 -3.65 14.10 4.23
N ASP A 254 -4.36 15.14 3.78
CA ASP A 254 -3.81 16.46 3.49
C ASP A 254 -3.90 17.42 4.70
N GLY A 255 -2.88 18.25 4.92
CA GLY A 255 -2.88 19.27 5.97
C GLY A 255 -1.76 20.30 5.83
N ASN A 256 -1.92 21.47 6.45
CA ASN A 256 -0.89 22.52 6.46
C ASN A 256 0.19 22.31 7.53
N SER A 257 -0.01 21.34 8.42
CA SER A 257 0.95 20.92 9.44
C SER A 257 0.71 19.44 9.76
N TRP A 258 1.69 18.77 10.37
CA TRP A 258 1.54 17.39 10.84
C TRP A 258 0.36 17.21 11.81
N ALA A 259 0.09 18.22 12.64
CA ALA A 259 -1.04 18.22 13.57
C ALA A 259 -2.41 18.40 12.88
N ASP A 260 -2.44 18.88 11.63
CA ASP A 260 -3.66 18.96 10.82
C ASP A 260 -3.86 17.67 10.02
N ILE A 261 -2.77 17.11 9.46
CA ILE A 261 -2.76 15.80 8.80
C ILE A 261 -3.37 14.71 9.71
N LEU A 262 -2.93 14.64 10.97
CA LEU A 262 -3.44 13.67 11.95
C LEU A 262 -4.90 13.91 12.40
N LYS A 263 -5.57 14.96 11.89
CA LYS A 263 -7.00 15.26 12.10
C LYS A 263 -7.80 15.26 10.79
N ALA A 264 -7.14 15.09 9.64
CA ALA A 264 -7.78 15.11 8.34
C ALA A 264 -8.70 13.89 8.18
N THR A 265 -9.84 14.08 7.52
CA THR A 265 -10.66 12.95 7.06
C THR A 265 -9.91 12.27 5.90
N PRO A 266 -9.54 10.98 6.01
CA PRO A 266 -8.81 10.31 4.95
C PRO A 266 -9.63 10.22 3.66
N ARG A 267 -9.03 10.58 2.53
CA ARG A 267 -9.58 10.34 1.20
C ARG A 267 -9.08 8.99 0.70
N GLN A 268 -10.00 8.02 0.66
CA GLN A 268 -9.75 6.67 0.16
C GLN A 268 -9.67 6.66 -1.37
N VAL A 269 -8.70 5.93 -1.90
CA VAL A 269 -8.52 5.59 -3.31
C VAL A 269 -8.48 4.08 -3.42
N ASP A 270 -9.25 3.54 -4.35
CA ASP A 270 -9.27 2.11 -4.67
C ASP A 270 -8.10 1.77 -5.62
N LEU A 271 -7.25 0.84 -5.22
CA LEU A 271 -6.15 0.29 -6.02
C LEU A 271 -6.40 -1.20 -6.36
N SER A 272 -7.64 -1.66 -6.29
CA SER A 272 -8.04 -3.03 -6.63
C SER A 272 -7.50 -3.45 -7.99
N GLY A 273 -6.79 -4.57 -8.01
CA GLY A 273 -6.11 -5.11 -9.19
C GLY A 273 -4.60 -4.85 -9.24
N ALA A 274 -4.05 -3.95 -8.41
CA ALA A 274 -2.60 -3.75 -8.29
C ALA A 274 -1.86 -4.99 -7.74
N GLY A 275 -2.53 -5.76 -6.88
CA GLY A 275 -1.94 -6.84 -6.06
C GLY A 275 -2.08 -6.51 -4.57
N GLN A 276 -1.43 -7.28 -3.72
CA GLN A 276 -1.27 -6.95 -2.31
C GLN A 276 -0.18 -5.87 -2.15
N THR A 277 -0.60 -4.62 -2.10
CA THR A 277 0.28 -3.44 -2.01
C THR A 277 0.87 -3.27 -0.61
N GLU A 278 2.20 -3.33 -0.51
CA GLU A 278 2.95 -3.47 0.76
C GLU A 278 4.07 -2.43 0.94
N GLY A 279 4.35 -1.57 -0.04
CA GLY A 279 5.33 -0.48 0.12
C GLY A 279 4.95 0.79 -0.63
N ALA A 280 5.20 1.97 -0.05
CA ALA A 280 4.93 3.28 -0.66
C ALA A 280 6.04 4.31 -0.37
N GLU A 281 6.48 5.05 -1.40
CA GLU A 281 7.41 6.18 -1.25
C GLU A 281 7.03 7.30 -2.24
N PHE A 282 7.23 8.56 -1.85
CA PHE A 282 7.03 9.69 -2.74
C PHE A 282 8.23 9.89 -3.67
N LYS A 283 7.97 9.86 -4.98
CA LYS A 283 8.93 10.25 -6.03
C LYS A 283 9.04 11.77 -6.15
N ASP A 284 7.91 12.46 -5.99
CA ASP A 284 7.75 13.92 -6.00
C ASP A 284 6.50 14.31 -5.15
N GLU A 285 5.91 15.49 -5.31
CA GLU A 285 4.71 15.89 -4.53
C GLU A 285 3.42 15.16 -4.94
N GLU A 286 3.36 14.66 -6.18
CA GLU A 286 2.14 14.16 -6.81
C GLU A 286 2.24 12.68 -7.21
N THR A 287 3.46 12.12 -7.28
CA THR A 287 3.70 10.74 -7.69
C THR A 287 4.24 9.89 -6.54
N LEU A 288 3.53 8.80 -6.23
CA LEU A 288 4.03 7.70 -5.41
C LEU A 288 4.70 6.65 -6.30
N VAL A 289 5.68 5.93 -5.74
CA VAL A 289 6.05 4.59 -6.17
C VAL A 289 5.45 3.61 -5.17
N ILE A 290 4.84 2.53 -5.68
CA ILE A 290 4.17 1.50 -4.88
C ILE A 290 4.73 0.12 -5.25
N SER A 291 5.13 -0.66 -4.25
CA SER A 291 5.50 -2.08 -4.40
C SER A 291 4.40 -3.01 -3.88
N THR A 292 4.41 -4.26 -4.34
CA THR A 292 3.49 -5.32 -3.91
C THR A 292 4.24 -6.57 -3.46
N GLU A 293 3.61 -7.38 -2.60
CA GLU A 293 4.16 -8.66 -2.12
C GLU A 293 4.54 -9.58 -3.29
N GLU A 294 3.72 -9.59 -4.35
CA GLU A 294 3.96 -10.38 -5.57
C GLU A 294 5.06 -9.81 -6.47
N GLY A 295 5.74 -8.74 -6.04
CA GLY A 295 6.90 -8.16 -6.70
C GLY A 295 6.57 -7.25 -7.90
N SER A 296 5.40 -6.62 -7.95
CA SER A 296 5.14 -5.56 -8.95
C SER A 296 5.53 -4.18 -8.44
N LEU A 297 6.08 -3.34 -9.32
CA LEU A 297 6.38 -1.94 -9.04
C LEU A 297 5.51 -1.03 -9.91
N TYR A 298 4.85 -0.07 -9.28
CA TYR A 298 3.98 0.91 -9.92
C TYR A 298 4.43 2.34 -9.63
N GLU A 299 4.12 3.27 -10.54
CA GLU A 299 3.95 4.68 -10.21
C GLU A 299 2.46 4.98 -10.10
N PHE A 300 2.08 5.78 -9.09
CA PHE A 300 0.72 6.26 -8.90
C PHE A 300 0.69 7.79 -8.82
N THR A 301 0.09 8.44 -9.82
CA THR A 301 -0.17 9.88 -9.79
C THR A 301 -1.44 10.16 -8.99
N LEU A 302 -1.31 10.98 -7.95
CA LEU A 302 -2.37 11.29 -6.99
C LEU A 302 -3.48 12.16 -7.63
N PRO A 303 -4.77 11.86 -7.35
CA PRO A 303 -5.91 12.63 -7.83
C PRO A 303 -6.22 13.89 -7.00
#